data_AF-A0A8B8BWK9-F1
#
_entry.id   AF-A0A8B8BWK9-F1
#
_cell.length_a   1.000
_cell.length_b   1.000
_cell.length_c   1.000
_cell.angle_alpha   90.00
_cell.angle_beta   90.00
_cell.angle_gamma   90.00
#
_symmetry.space_group_name_H-M   'P 1'
#
loop_
_entity.id
_entity.type
_entity.pdbx_description
1 polymer ?
#
loop_
_entity_poly.entity_id
_entity_poly.type
_entity_poly.pdbx_seq_one_letter_code
_entity_poly.pdbx_strand_id
1 'polypeptide(L)'
;MSRFYHISIFSVDKYIVYLKSPFPDRGNFINAIHASTYMRNNGLIVTQYPPLGDAVDFLRLVLDNKSDTIICMDPLSEIQSCNTWLPEPSSTKKVVPYEVLFKSERQTDVKVTNIGIVNIEALAQPVVIVEPKGPLRTTGGSQGTLHLRSLVSYAIDASTENPIIIIDRDGASLSGVFCAVFNSVQQINMDDSVDVFTTVRQLQTRRPEFCSTLNDYWLIYRTLRDYIGTTTEKNIALNKVAWQAHPYGDTNYAADRAVDGRTSDLSLWGGECVVSNHGHDSSEWRVDLGIVLGIHHVNILYVTNNDPWDKGNFYATNFMGFSVYISNTTNKEDGILCFKDTNYTIETIPNPVNITCPCNGRYVIYYNNRTHKPYPDDYSMYAYNDLCEVEVFGCEIGYYGFGCKQRCPSPCSTENYTCNIVTGVCPEVDIFRVFLYSQ
;
A
#
# COMPACT_ATOMS: atom_id res chain seq x y z
N MET A 1 20.72 -40.50 -18.80
CA MET A 1 21.99 -39.79 -18.53
C MET A 1 21.66 -38.31 -18.34
N SER A 2 21.45 -37.90 -17.10
CA SER A 2 21.01 -36.56 -16.74
C SER A 2 22.15 -35.56 -16.93
N ARG A 3 21.96 -34.54 -17.78
CA ARG A 3 22.89 -33.42 -17.92
C ARG A 3 22.69 -32.47 -16.74
N PHE A 4 23.56 -32.60 -15.74
CA PHE A 4 23.69 -31.62 -14.66
C PHE A 4 24.44 -30.39 -15.18
N TYR A 5 23.73 -29.29 -15.43
CA TYR A 5 24.33 -27.97 -15.53
C TYR A 5 23.77 -27.12 -14.37
N HIS A 6 24.68 -26.61 -13.54
CA HIS A 6 24.50 -25.85 -12.28
C HIS A 6 24.03 -26.64 -11.03
N ILE A 7 25.01 -27.20 -10.31
CA ILE A 7 24.87 -27.73 -8.94
C ILE A 7 25.17 -26.60 -7.95
N SER A 8 24.13 -26.02 -7.34
CA SER A 8 24.24 -25.35 -6.02
C SER A 8 22.88 -24.97 -5.38
N ILE A 9 21.75 -25.49 -5.86
CA ILE A 9 20.42 -25.21 -5.29
C ILE A 9 19.64 -26.54 -5.23
N PHE A 10 19.36 -27.04 -4.03
CA PHE A 10 18.61 -28.29 -3.83
C PHE A 10 17.27 -27.98 -3.19
N SER A 11 16.18 -28.22 -3.93
CA SER A 11 14.83 -28.14 -3.40
C SER A 11 14.61 -29.22 -2.34
N VAL A 12 13.92 -28.90 -1.23
CA VAL A 12 13.54 -29.92 -0.23
C VAL A 12 12.48 -30.84 -0.86
N ASP A 13 12.77 -32.14 -0.96
CA ASP A 13 12.00 -33.14 -1.73
C ASP A 13 10.48 -33.09 -1.54
N LYS A 14 10.01 -32.72 -0.35
CA LYS A 14 8.57 -32.66 -0.01
C LYS A 14 7.80 -31.58 -0.79
N TYR A 15 8.47 -30.53 -1.26
CA TYR A 15 7.82 -29.37 -1.87
C TYR A 15 8.05 -29.25 -3.37
N ILE A 16 8.76 -30.21 -3.96
CA ILE A 16 9.03 -30.26 -5.39
C ILE A 16 7.71 -30.42 -6.16
N VAL A 17 7.54 -29.63 -7.21
CA VAL A 17 6.43 -29.82 -8.15
C VAL A 17 6.82 -30.91 -9.15
N TYR A 18 5.95 -31.91 -9.27
CA TYR A 18 6.08 -32.96 -10.28
C TYR A 18 5.08 -32.72 -11.41
N LEU A 19 5.56 -32.85 -12.63
CA LEU A 19 4.74 -32.75 -13.82
C LEU A 19 3.88 -34.01 -13.96
N LYS A 20 2.57 -33.83 -14.18
CA LYS A 20 1.56 -34.89 -14.17
C LYS A 20 1.28 -35.44 -15.56
N SER A 21 1.23 -34.57 -16.58
CA SER A 21 0.86 -34.99 -17.94
C SER A 21 1.97 -35.81 -18.60
N PRO A 22 1.78 -37.07 -19.04
CA PRO A 22 2.88 -37.88 -19.56
C PRO A 22 3.34 -37.42 -20.95
N PHE A 23 4.66 -37.35 -21.18
CA PHE A 23 5.26 -37.15 -22.50
C PHE A 23 6.31 -38.22 -22.80
N PRO A 24 6.31 -38.82 -24.02
CA PRO A 24 7.38 -39.70 -24.45
C PRO A 24 8.73 -38.99 -24.34
N ASP A 25 9.74 -39.70 -23.83
CA ASP A 25 11.13 -39.24 -23.68
C ASP A 25 11.37 -38.07 -22.70
N ARG A 26 10.35 -37.65 -21.92
CA ARG A 26 10.49 -36.64 -20.85
C ARG A 26 10.09 -37.19 -19.49
N GLY A 27 10.89 -36.85 -18.47
CA GLY A 27 10.60 -37.19 -17.09
C GLY A 27 9.44 -36.36 -16.50
N ASN A 28 9.20 -36.54 -15.20
CA ASN A 28 8.23 -35.73 -14.44
C ASN A 28 8.91 -34.68 -13.55
N PHE A 29 10.25 -34.61 -13.55
CA PHE A 29 11.00 -33.68 -12.72
C PHE A 29 11.15 -32.33 -13.41
N ILE A 30 10.92 -31.27 -12.64
CA ILE A 30 11.24 -29.88 -12.98
C ILE A 30 11.74 -29.19 -11.71
N ASN A 31 12.69 -28.25 -11.85
CA ASN A 31 13.22 -27.50 -10.70
C ASN A 31 12.24 -26.39 -10.25
N ALA A 32 11.08 -26.81 -9.75
CA ALA A 32 10.04 -25.94 -9.23
C ALA A 32 9.59 -26.41 -7.85
N ILE A 33 9.19 -25.46 -7.00
CA ILE A 33 8.64 -25.77 -5.66
C ILE A 33 7.30 -25.09 -5.43
N HIS A 34 6.45 -25.72 -4.60
CA HIS A 34 5.31 -25.05 -4.01
C HIS A 34 5.76 -24.17 -2.83
N ALA A 35 5.31 -22.91 -2.85
CA ALA A 35 5.44 -21.99 -1.74
C ALA A 35 4.05 -21.54 -1.24
N SER A 36 3.97 -21.27 0.06
CA SER A 36 2.74 -20.80 0.70
C SER A 36 2.65 -19.28 0.61
N THR A 37 1.43 -18.77 0.52
CA THR A 37 1.11 -17.36 0.77
C THR A 37 0.58 -17.21 2.19
N TYR A 38 0.38 -15.97 2.65
CA TYR A 38 -0.17 -15.71 3.97
C TYR A 38 -1.60 -16.28 4.08
N MET A 39 -2.36 -16.16 2.99
CA MET A 39 -3.76 -16.58 2.94
C MET A 39 -3.97 -18.04 2.50
N ARG A 40 -3.02 -18.66 1.80
CA ARG A 40 -3.24 -19.97 1.16
C ARG A 40 -1.98 -20.85 1.16
N ASN A 41 -2.15 -22.11 1.51
CA ASN A 41 -1.10 -23.11 1.33
C ASN A 41 -0.93 -23.43 -0.16
N ASN A 42 0.31 -23.60 -0.62
CA ASN A 42 0.67 -23.86 -2.04
C ASN A 42 0.10 -22.83 -3.03
N GLY A 43 -0.11 -21.58 -2.60
CA GLY A 43 -0.62 -20.50 -3.46
C GLY A 43 0.39 -19.98 -4.48
N LEU A 44 1.67 -20.36 -4.39
CA LEU A 44 2.73 -19.98 -5.31
C LEU A 44 3.47 -21.21 -5.82
N ILE A 45 3.99 -21.10 -7.04
CA ILE A 45 4.97 -22.03 -7.62
C ILE A 45 6.19 -21.22 -8.01
N VAL A 46 7.37 -21.58 -7.50
CA VAL A 46 8.62 -20.86 -7.81
C VAL A 46 9.54 -21.74 -8.63
N THR A 47 10.03 -21.22 -9.76
CA THR A 47 10.95 -21.92 -10.67
C THR A 47 11.95 -20.95 -11.31
N GLN A 48 13.01 -21.49 -11.90
CA GLN A 48 13.94 -20.73 -12.74
C GLN A 48 13.36 -20.49 -14.15
N TYR A 49 13.87 -19.51 -14.88
CA TYR A 49 13.63 -19.37 -16.31
C TYR A 49 13.95 -20.69 -17.03
N PRO A 50 13.09 -21.17 -17.93
CA PRO A 50 13.33 -22.45 -18.61
C PRO A 50 14.64 -22.38 -19.39
N PRO A 51 15.57 -23.32 -19.17
CA PRO A 51 16.75 -23.48 -20.01
C PRO A 51 16.39 -23.78 -21.47
N LEU A 52 17.34 -23.60 -22.38
CA LEU A 52 17.15 -23.95 -23.79
C LEU A 52 16.83 -25.45 -23.93
N GLY A 53 15.63 -25.76 -24.42
CA GLY A 53 15.14 -27.15 -24.59
C GLY A 53 14.07 -27.58 -23.58
N ASP A 54 13.88 -26.81 -22.51
CA ASP A 54 12.94 -27.12 -21.41
C ASP A 54 11.62 -26.34 -21.49
N ALA A 55 11.42 -25.58 -22.57
CA ALA A 55 10.19 -24.84 -22.85
C ALA A 55 8.93 -25.72 -22.75
N VAL A 56 8.99 -26.97 -23.21
CA VAL A 56 7.88 -27.92 -23.15
C VAL A 56 7.51 -28.24 -21.70
N ASP A 57 8.50 -28.52 -20.85
CA ASP A 57 8.26 -28.87 -19.44
C ASP A 57 7.80 -27.65 -18.62
N PHE A 58 8.23 -26.45 -19.00
CA PHE A 58 7.71 -25.21 -18.43
C PHE A 58 6.24 -24.95 -18.80
N LEU A 59 5.86 -25.05 -20.08
CA LEU A 59 4.44 -24.91 -20.47
C LEU A 59 3.58 -26.01 -19.82
N ARG A 60 4.11 -27.22 -19.70
CA ARG A 60 3.47 -28.32 -18.97
C ARG A 60 3.27 -28.00 -17.49
N LEU A 61 4.25 -27.36 -16.82
CA LEU A 61 4.10 -26.89 -15.44
C LEU A 61 2.91 -25.93 -15.29
N VAL A 62 2.76 -24.99 -16.23
CA VAL A 62 1.66 -24.00 -16.25
C VAL A 62 0.31 -24.70 -16.39
N LEU A 63 0.18 -25.62 -17.33
CA LEU A 63 -1.07 -26.34 -17.60
C LEU A 63 -1.44 -27.34 -16.48
N ASP A 64 -0.48 -28.13 -16.01
CA ASP A 64 -0.71 -29.17 -14.97
C ASP A 64 -1.17 -28.57 -13.63
N ASN A 65 -0.82 -27.30 -13.37
CA ASN A 65 -1.22 -26.55 -12.18
C ASN A 65 -2.34 -25.54 -12.44
N LYS A 66 -2.87 -25.48 -13.66
CA LYS A 66 -3.92 -24.53 -14.07
C LYS A 66 -3.57 -23.07 -13.76
N SER A 67 -2.27 -22.75 -13.74
CA SER A 67 -1.81 -21.40 -13.43
C SER A 67 -2.20 -20.47 -14.58
N ASP A 68 -2.89 -19.39 -14.23
CA ASP A 68 -3.33 -18.34 -15.15
C ASP A 68 -2.46 -17.09 -15.08
N THR A 69 -1.53 -17.02 -14.12
CA THR A 69 -0.68 -15.86 -13.88
C THR A 69 0.77 -16.29 -13.70
N ILE A 70 1.67 -15.64 -14.45
CA ILE A 70 3.13 -15.81 -14.38
C ILE A 70 3.74 -14.44 -14.08
N ILE A 71 4.52 -14.34 -13.01
CA ILE A 71 5.27 -13.15 -12.62
C ILE A 71 6.74 -13.38 -12.88
N CYS A 72 7.32 -12.52 -13.68
CA CYS A 72 8.73 -12.53 -14.07
C CYS A 72 9.48 -11.47 -13.25
N MET A 73 10.64 -11.84 -12.71
CA MET A 73 11.43 -10.92 -11.88
C MET A 73 12.36 -10.02 -12.70
N ASP A 74 12.54 -10.29 -13.99
CA ASP A 74 13.34 -9.48 -14.91
C ASP A 74 12.53 -9.11 -16.17
N PRO A 75 12.87 -8.02 -16.86
CA PRO A 75 12.33 -7.75 -18.19
C PRO A 75 12.67 -8.90 -19.14
N LEU A 76 11.67 -9.56 -19.72
CA LEU A 76 11.85 -10.77 -20.55
C LEU A 76 12.64 -10.50 -21.83
N SER A 77 12.70 -9.23 -22.27
CA SER A 77 13.58 -8.81 -23.37
C SER A 77 15.07 -9.05 -23.08
N GLU A 78 15.45 -9.14 -21.81
CA GLU A 78 16.84 -9.41 -21.38
C GLU A 78 17.12 -10.93 -21.23
N ILE A 79 16.08 -11.77 -21.28
CA ILE A 79 16.19 -13.21 -21.03
C ILE A 79 16.13 -13.99 -22.34
N GLN A 80 17.29 -14.41 -22.84
CA GLN A 80 17.41 -15.06 -24.15
C GLN A 80 16.56 -16.34 -24.29
N SER A 81 16.42 -17.13 -23.22
CA SER A 81 15.66 -18.38 -23.27
C SER A 81 14.15 -18.17 -23.41
N CYS A 82 13.63 -16.97 -23.12
CA CYS A 82 12.20 -16.66 -23.26
C CYS A 82 11.74 -16.73 -24.71
N ASN A 83 12.62 -16.42 -25.66
CA ASN A 83 12.37 -16.56 -27.10
C ASN A 83 12.11 -18.01 -27.54
N THR A 84 12.25 -19.00 -26.67
CA THR A 84 11.92 -20.40 -27.00
C THR A 84 10.45 -20.74 -26.79
N TRP A 85 9.73 -20.00 -25.94
CA TRP A 85 8.35 -20.31 -25.55
C TRP A 85 7.39 -19.12 -25.63
N LEU A 86 7.89 -17.90 -25.48
CA LEU A 86 7.11 -16.69 -25.59
C LEU A 86 6.97 -16.27 -27.07
N PRO A 87 5.75 -15.95 -27.56
CA PRO A 87 5.56 -15.39 -28.89
C PRO A 87 5.95 -13.91 -28.95
N GLU A 88 6.43 -13.46 -30.10
CA GLU A 88 6.54 -12.03 -30.41
C GLU A 88 5.14 -11.40 -30.57
N PRO A 89 4.99 -10.07 -30.41
CA PRO A 89 3.71 -9.39 -30.60
C PRO A 89 3.05 -9.75 -31.93
N SER A 90 1.75 -10.05 -31.88
CA SER A 90 0.94 -10.46 -33.04
C SER A 90 1.41 -11.75 -33.74
N SER A 91 2.24 -12.56 -33.08
CA SER A 91 2.73 -13.85 -33.60
C SER A 91 2.28 -15.03 -32.74
N THR A 92 2.60 -16.22 -33.22
CA THR A 92 2.36 -17.49 -32.53
C THR A 92 3.68 -18.24 -32.40
N LYS A 93 3.89 -18.89 -31.25
CA LYS A 93 5.07 -19.71 -30.97
C LYS A 93 4.72 -21.19 -30.92
N LYS A 94 5.32 -21.99 -31.79
CA LYS A 94 5.17 -23.45 -31.77
C LYS A 94 6.20 -24.07 -30.84
N VAL A 95 5.74 -24.76 -29.81
CA VAL A 95 6.53 -25.45 -28.79
C VAL A 95 5.96 -26.86 -28.64
N VAL A 96 6.16 -27.71 -29.65
CA VAL A 96 5.48 -29.01 -29.79
C VAL A 96 5.51 -29.81 -28.48
N PRO A 97 4.35 -30.27 -27.97
CA PRO A 97 3.02 -30.31 -28.62
C PRO A 97 2.17 -29.03 -28.42
N TYR A 98 2.70 -27.98 -27.85
CA TYR A 98 1.97 -26.75 -27.54
C TYR A 98 2.10 -25.70 -28.64
N GLU A 99 1.12 -24.81 -28.67
CA GLU A 99 1.14 -23.58 -29.44
C GLU A 99 0.76 -22.40 -28.54
N VAL A 100 1.64 -21.41 -28.44
CA VAL A 100 1.46 -20.22 -27.59
C VAL A 100 1.07 -19.04 -28.46
N LEU A 101 -0.14 -18.53 -28.25
CA LEU A 101 -0.77 -17.47 -29.03
C LEU A 101 -0.64 -16.14 -28.30
N PHE A 102 -0.06 -15.12 -28.94
CA PHE A 102 -0.16 -13.75 -28.42
C PHE A 102 -1.61 -13.25 -28.52
N LYS A 103 -2.11 -12.56 -27.48
CA LYS A 103 -3.46 -11.96 -27.48
C LYS A 103 -3.42 -10.44 -27.41
N SER A 104 -2.75 -9.90 -26.41
CA SER A 104 -2.66 -8.44 -26.21
C SER A 104 -1.54 -8.11 -25.26
N GLU A 105 -1.04 -6.88 -25.33
CA GLU A 105 -0.08 -6.35 -24.37
C GLU A 105 -0.59 -5.00 -23.85
N ARG A 106 -0.39 -4.76 -22.55
CA ARG A 106 -0.71 -3.49 -21.89
C ARG A 106 0.49 -3.05 -21.05
N GLN A 107 0.74 -1.75 -21.02
CA GLN A 107 1.78 -1.17 -20.20
C GLN A 107 1.14 -0.25 -19.16
N THR A 108 1.24 -0.63 -17.89
CA THR A 108 0.74 0.11 -16.72
C THR A 108 1.94 0.48 -15.85
N ASP A 109 1.95 0.22 -14.54
CA ASP A 109 3.17 0.24 -13.71
C ASP A 109 4.04 -1.01 -13.93
N VAL A 110 3.42 -2.06 -14.48
CA VAL A 110 4.05 -3.29 -14.97
C VAL A 110 3.71 -3.48 -16.44
N LYS A 111 4.47 -4.32 -17.15
CA LYS A 111 4.12 -4.75 -18.49
C LYS A 111 3.38 -6.09 -18.40
N VAL A 112 2.20 -6.13 -19.01
CA VAL A 112 1.25 -7.24 -18.92
C VAL A 112 1.00 -7.80 -20.31
N THR A 113 1.34 -9.07 -20.52
CA THR A 113 1.18 -9.76 -21.79
C THR A 113 0.20 -10.91 -21.62
N ASN A 114 -0.93 -10.84 -22.32
CA ASN A 114 -1.92 -11.90 -22.38
C ASN A 114 -1.57 -12.88 -23.49
N ILE A 115 -1.48 -14.16 -23.15
CA ILE A 115 -1.24 -15.25 -24.09
C ILE A 115 -2.33 -16.33 -23.94
N GLY A 116 -2.45 -17.20 -24.94
CA GLY A 116 -3.22 -18.44 -24.84
C GLY A 116 -2.33 -19.64 -25.14
N ILE A 117 -2.30 -20.62 -24.25
CA ILE A 117 -1.54 -21.86 -24.45
C ILE A 117 -2.50 -22.93 -24.96
N VAL A 118 -2.25 -23.45 -26.15
CA VAL A 118 -3.04 -24.51 -26.79
C VAL A 118 -2.26 -25.81 -26.76
N ASN A 119 -2.86 -26.87 -26.24
CA ASN A 119 -2.42 -28.25 -26.50
C ASN A 119 -3.25 -28.76 -27.70
N ILE A 120 -2.66 -29.54 -28.61
CA ILE A 120 -3.19 -29.89 -29.96
C ILE A 120 -4.64 -30.44 -29.98
N GLU A 121 -5.23 -30.76 -28.83
CA GLU A 121 -6.61 -31.25 -28.69
C GLU A 121 -7.45 -30.54 -27.60
N ALA A 122 -6.99 -29.42 -27.05
CA ALA A 122 -7.64 -28.73 -25.92
C ALA A 122 -7.99 -27.26 -26.19
N LEU A 123 -8.93 -26.71 -25.41
CA LEU A 123 -9.22 -25.28 -25.37
C LEU A 123 -7.96 -24.51 -24.93
N ALA A 124 -7.70 -23.36 -25.55
CA ALA A 124 -6.61 -22.49 -25.15
C ALA A 124 -6.76 -22.04 -23.68
N GLN A 125 -5.78 -22.36 -22.83
CA GLN A 125 -5.73 -21.83 -21.47
C GLN A 125 -5.22 -20.38 -21.51
N PRO A 126 -6.01 -19.38 -21.07
CA PRO A 126 -5.55 -18.01 -21.00
C PRO A 126 -4.52 -17.88 -19.87
N VAL A 127 -3.41 -17.22 -20.17
CA VAL A 127 -2.34 -16.95 -19.19
C VAL A 127 -1.88 -15.52 -19.33
N VAL A 128 -1.70 -14.86 -18.18
CA VAL A 128 -1.19 -13.50 -18.07
C VAL A 128 0.25 -13.54 -17.60
N ILE A 129 1.13 -12.88 -18.33
CA ILE A 129 2.54 -12.73 -17.99
C ILE A 129 2.78 -11.29 -17.56
N VAL A 130 3.43 -11.13 -16.41
CA VAL A 130 3.67 -9.83 -15.79
C VAL A 130 5.17 -9.65 -15.58
N GLU A 131 5.72 -8.58 -16.12
CA GLU A 131 7.15 -8.26 -16.01
C GLU A 131 7.38 -6.80 -15.57
N PRO A 132 8.51 -6.50 -14.91
CA PRO A 132 8.82 -5.14 -14.50
C PRO A 132 9.23 -4.29 -15.71
N LYS A 133 9.02 -2.97 -15.62
CA LYS A 133 9.45 -2.02 -16.67
C LYS A 133 10.97 -1.87 -16.79
N GLY A 134 11.71 -2.27 -15.75
CA GLY A 134 13.15 -2.21 -15.71
C GLY A 134 13.72 -3.18 -14.68
N PRO A 135 15.05 -3.33 -14.64
CA PRO A 135 15.69 -4.28 -13.76
C PRO A 135 15.47 -3.94 -12.28
N LEU A 136 15.31 -4.98 -11.46
CA LEU A 136 15.22 -4.88 -10.00
C LEU A 136 16.63 -4.69 -9.41
N ARG A 137 17.10 -3.45 -9.36
CA ARG A 137 18.43 -3.14 -8.83
C ARG A 137 18.43 -3.21 -7.29
N THR A 138 19.24 -4.11 -6.75
CA THR A 138 19.48 -4.28 -5.30
C THR A 138 20.35 -3.18 -4.68
N THR A 139 21.04 -2.38 -5.50
CA THR A 139 21.99 -1.35 -5.06
C THR A 139 21.58 0.06 -5.47
N GLY A 140 21.00 0.82 -4.53
CA GLY A 140 20.97 2.29 -4.52
C GLY A 140 19.74 2.98 -5.14
N GLY A 141 18.88 3.56 -4.28
CA GLY A 141 17.84 4.53 -4.63
C GLY A 141 16.39 4.02 -4.59
N SER A 142 15.43 4.96 -4.47
CA SER A 142 13.97 4.75 -4.42
C SER A 142 13.35 4.08 -5.66
N GLN A 143 14.10 3.93 -6.75
CA GLN A 143 13.65 3.31 -8.00
C GLN A 143 13.71 1.77 -7.96
N GLY A 144 14.56 1.18 -7.11
CA GLY A 144 14.71 -0.29 -7.02
C GLY A 144 13.51 -0.99 -6.36
N THR A 145 12.90 -0.34 -5.38
CA THR A 145 11.71 -0.85 -4.68
C THR A 145 10.43 -0.66 -5.50
N LEU A 146 10.36 0.38 -6.35
CA LEU A 146 9.17 0.72 -7.14
C LEU A 146 8.71 -0.45 -8.02
N HIS A 147 9.60 -1.01 -8.84
CA HIS A 147 9.24 -2.11 -9.74
C HIS A 147 8.79 -3.38 -8.98
N LEU A 148 9.45 -3.70 -7.85
CA LEU A 148 9.05 -4.84 -7.01
C LEU A 148 7.67 -4.59 -6.39
N ARG A 149 7.42 -3.37 -5.91
CA ARG A 149 6.12 -2.96 -5.38
C ARG A 149 5.02 -3.05 -6.41
N SER A 150 5.29 -2.66 -7.66
CA SER A 150 4.32 -2.76 -8.75
C SER A 150 3.98 -4.20 -9.08
N LEU A 151 4.98 -5.11 -9.11
CA LEU A 151 4.73 -6.55 -9.29
C LEU A 151 3.91 -7.14 -8.14
N VAL A 152 4.27 -6.82 -6.90
CA VAL A 152 3.55 -7.31 -5.71
C VAL A 152 2.13 -6.75 -5.67
N SER A 153 1.94 -5.46 -5.97
CA SER A 153 0.60 -4.84 -6.03
C SER A 153 -0.27 -5.51 -7.09
N TYR A 154 0.28 -5.75 -8.29
CA TYR A 154 -0.45 -6.48 -9.32
C TYR A 154 -0.86 -7.88 -8.84
N ALA A 155 0.06 -8.61 -8.19
CA ALA A 155 -0.20 -9.95 -7.70
C ALA A 155 -1.27 -10.01 -6.59
N ILE A 156 -1.34 -8.98 -5.74
CA ILE A 156 -2.36 -8.85 -4.70
C ILE A 156 -3.73 -8.58 -5.33
N ASP A 157 -3.78 -7.72 -6.34
CA ASP A 157 -5.01 -7.32 -7.03
C ASP A 157 -5.49 -8.42 -8.01
N ALA A 158 -4.58 -9.27 -8.50
CA ALA A 158 -4.88 -10.46 -9.29
C ALA A 158 -5.64 -11.47 -8.44
N SER A 159 -6.97 -11.38 -8.45
CA SER A 159 -7.91 -12.26 -7.74
C SER A 159 -7.96 -13.67 -8.37
N THR A 160 -6.83 -14.37 -8.43
CA THR A 160 -6.73 -15.76 -8.94
C THR A 160 -6.93 -16.78 -7.83
N GLU A 161 -7.61 -17.89 -8.13
CA GLU A 161 -7.74 -19.06 -7.25
C GLU A 161 -6.59 -20.06 -7.47
N ASN A 162 -5.90 -19.97 -8.61
CA ASN A 162 -4.85 -20.90 -9.00
C ASN A 162 -3.47 -20.44 -8.49
N PRO A 163 -2.48 -21.34 -8.39
CA PRO A 163 -1.14 -20.96 -7.97
C PRO A 163 -0.50 -19.98 -8.96
N ILE A 164 0.05 -18.87 -8.45
CA ILE A 164 0.83 -17.92 -9.26
C ILE A 164 2.23 -18.48 -9.46
N ILE A 165 2.70 -18.52 -10.71
CA ILE A 165 4.06 -18.96 -11.02
C ILE A 165 5.00 -17.76 -10.96
N ILE A 166 6.03 -17.83 -10.12
CA ILE A 166 7.08 -16.82 -10.01
C ILE A 166 8.34 -17.38 -10.69
N ILE A 167 8.88 -16.63 -11.65
CA ILE A 167 10.11 -17.01 -12.37
C ILE A 167 11.19 -15.94 -12.24
N ASP A 168 12.39 -16.39 -11.90
CA ASP A 168 13.62 -15.60 -11.95
C ASP A 168 14.78 -16.44 -12.50
N ARG A 169 16.01 -15.93 -12.41
CA ARG A 169 17.19 -16.61 -12.95
C ARG A 169 17.45 -18.01 -12.39
N ASP A 170 17.18 -18.26 -11.12
CA ASP A 170 17.65 -19.46 -10.40
C ASP A 170 16.58 -20.12 -9.50
N GLY A 171 15.35 -19.62 -9.58
CA GLY A 171 14.21 -19.99 -8.73
C GLY A 171 14.42 -19.68 -7.26
N ALA A 172 15.37 -18.81 -6.87
CA ALA A 172 15.70 -18.55 -5.48
C ALA A 172 15.93 -17.07 -5.12
N SER A 173 16.65 -16.33 -5.97
CA SER A 173 17.15 -14.99 -5.64
C SER A 173 16.03 -13.96 -5.48
N LEU A 174 15.58 -13.34 -6.58
CA LEU A 174 14.56 -12.30 -6.54
C LEU A 174 13.16 -12.87 -6.30
N SER A 175 12.92 -14.11 -6.72
CA SER A 175 11.70 -14.85 -6.46
C SER A 175 11.47 -15.08 -4.96
N GLY A 176 12.53 -15.38 -4.19
CA GLY A 176 12.47 -15.47 -2.73
C GLY A 176 12.09 -14.13 -2.09
N VAL A 177 12.74 -13.04 -2.53
CA VAL A 177 12.40 -11.67 -2.08
C VAL A 177 10.96 -11.32 -2.41
N PHE A 178 10.49 -11.60 -3.63
CA PHE A 178 9.10 -11.39 -4.02
C PHE A 178 8.15 -12.14 -3.10
N CYS A 179 8.40 -13.43 -2.86
CA CYS A 179 7.57 -14.25 -1.98
C CYS A 179 7.51 -13.66 -0.56
N ALA A 180 8.65 -13.18 -0.03
CA ALA A 180 8.70 -12.58 1.29
C ALA A 180 7.92 -11.26 1.37
N VAL A 181 8.08 -10.35 0.40
CA VAL A 181 7.33 -9.09 0.36
C VAL A 181 5.84 -9.36 0.13
N PHE A 182 5.49 -10.26 -0.78
CA PHE A 182 4.10 -10.62 -1.06
C PHE A 182 3.38 -11.17 0.19
N ASN A 183 4.01 -12.11 0.91
CA ASN A 183 3.48 -12.63 2.17
C ASN A 183 3.38 -11.54 3.25
N SER A 184 4.42 -10.72 3.38
CA SER A 184 4.46 -9.63 4.36
C SER A 184 3.39 -8.57 4.08
N VAL A 185 3.14 -8.22 2.82
CA VAL A 185 2.08 -7.29 2.41
C VAL A 185 0.70 -7.88 2.70
N GLN A 186 0.49 -9.17 2.45
CA GLN A 186 -0.76 -9.83 2.86
C GLN A 186 -0.93 -9.81 4.38
N GLN A 187 0.13 -10.04 5.15
CA GLN A 187 0.09 -9.96 6.61
C GLN A 187 -0.28 -8.55 7.08
N ILE A 188 0.35 -7.50 6.53
CA ILE A 188 0.03 -6.10 6.83
C ILE A 188 -1.45 -5.81 6.55
N ASN A 189 -1.94 -6.20 5.39
CA ASN A 189 -3.32 -5.91 4.97
C ASN A 189 -4.38 -6.66 5.81
N MET A 190 -4.00 -7.75 6.48
CA MET A 190 -4.91 -8.58 7.27
C MET A 190 -4.83 -8.30 8.77
N ASP A 191 -3.62 -8.05 9.29
CA ASP A 191 -3.33 -8.01 10.73
C ASP A 191 -2.78 -6.66 11.21
N ASP A 192 -2.66 -5.65 10.33
CA ASP A 192 -2.02 -4.34 10.60
C ASP A 192 -0.62 -4.47 11.24
N SER A 193 0.06 -5.58 11.00
CA SER A 193 1.36 -5.91 11.56
C SER A 193 2.17 -6.79 10.61
N VAL A 194 3.48 -6.86 10.83
CA VAL A 194 4.37 -7.67 9.98
C VAL A 194 5.53 -8.26 10.78
N ASP A 195 5.81 -9.54 10.55
CA ASP A 195 7.01 -10.21 11.01
C ASP A 195 7.79 -10.78 9.83
N VAL A 196 8.73 -9.98 9.33
CA VAL A 196 9.58 -10.33 8.19
C VAL A 196 10.45 -11.55 8.50
N PHE A 197 10.96 -11.67 9.72
CA PHE A 197 11.86 -12.76 10.09
C PHE A 197 11.13 -14.10 10.05
N THR A 198 9.95 -14.17 10.67
CA THR A 198 9.13 -15.38 10.67
C THR A 198 8.68 -15.73 9.26
N THR A 199 8.27 -14.74 8.46
CA THR A 199 7.89 -14.94 7.05
C THR A 199 9.02 -15.56 6.24
N VAL A 200 10.24 -15.00 6.32
CA VAL A 200 11.40 -15.53 5.60
C VAL A 200 11.77 -16.93 6.09
N ARG A 201 11.73 -17.19 7.41
CA ARG A 201 12.01 -18.51 7.96
C ARG A 201 11.04 -19.58 7.45
N GLN A 202 9.75 -19.26 7.36
CA GLN A 202 8.75 -20.17 6.81
C GLN A 202 9.03 -20.50 5.34
N LEU A 203 9.36 -19.49 4.53
CA LEU A 203 9.75 -19.66 3.13
C LEU A 203 11.02 -20.50 2.98
N GLN A 204 12.02 -20.29 3.84
CA GLN A 204 13.27 -21.07 3.85
C GLN A 204 13.06 -22.55 4.22
N THR A 205 11.97 -22.91 4.92
CA THR A 205 11.63 -24.33 5.11
C THR A 205 11.27 -25.04 3.80
N ARG A 206 10.84 -24.29 2.78
CA ARG A 206 10.50 -24.80 1.44
C ARG A 206 11.72 -24.79 0.53
N ARG A 207 12.48 -23.69 0.53
CA ARG A 207 13.72 -23.50 -0.25
C ARG A 207 14.75 -22.71 0.55
N PRO A 208 15.77 -23.38 1.13
CA PRO A 208 16.75 -22.75 2.02
C PRO A 208 17.50 -21.56 1.43
N GLU A 209 17.63 -21.51 0.10
CA GLU A 209 18.35 -20.47 -0.63
C GLU A 209 17.59 -19.13 -0.70
N PHE A 210 16.30 -19.12 -0.35
CA PHE A 210 15.48 -17.90 -0.32
C PHE A 210 16.02 -16.89 0.69
N CYS A 211 16.09 -15.62 0.23
CA CYS A 211 16.47 -14.47 1.05
C CYS A 211 17.75 -14.71 1.86
N SER A 212 18.75 -15.33 1.23
CA SER A 212 19.95 -15.82 1.92
C SER A 212 20.99 -14.71 2.15
N THR A 213 20.83 -13.54 1.52
CA THR A 213 21.78 -12.43 1.66
C THR A 213 21.23 -11.27 2.48
N LEU A 214 22.12 -10.48 3.09
CA LEU A 214 21.74 -9.25 3.81
C LEU A 214 21.08 -8.22 2.89
N ASN A 215 21.48 -8.18 1.61
CA ASN A 215 20.87 -7.29 0.62
C ASN A 215 19.43 -7.67 0.31
N ASP A 216 19.10 -8.96 0.28
CA ASP A 216 17.72 -9.43 0.11
C ASP A 216 16.85 -8.95 1.27
N TYR A 217 17.33 -9.12 2.52
CA TYR A 217 16.65 -8.60 3.71
C TYR A 217 16.45 -7.09 3.65
N TRP A 218 17.48 -6.32 3.30
CA TRP A 218 17.34 -4.87 3.14
C TRP A 218 16.34 -4.49 2.06
N LEU A 219 16.29 -5.21 0.94
CA LEU A 219 15.33 -4.97 -0.12
C LEU A 219 13.90 -5.28 0.34
N ILE A 220 13.69 -6.34 1.14
CA ILE A 220 12.38 -6.63 1.75
C ILE A 220 11.95 -5.47 2.65
N TYR A 221 12.78 -5.08 3.63
CA TYR A 221 12.46 -4.01 4.56
C TYR A 221 12.23 -2.66 3.85
N ARG A 222 13.05 -2.31 2.86
CA ARG A 222 12.88 -1.07 2.09
C ARG A 222 11.58 -1.10 1.28
N THR A 223 11.30 -2.20 0.60
CA THR A 223 10.06 -2.34 -0.18
C THR A 223 8.83 -2.28 0.72
N LEU A 224 8.87 -2.89 1.91
CA LEU A 224 7.77 -2.82 2.87
C LEU A 224 7.62 -1.42 3.47
N ARG A 225 8.72 -0.75 3.82
CA ARG A 225 8.70 0.66 4.25
C ARG A 225 8.09 1.56 3.16
N ASP A 226 8.49 1.38 1.91
CA ASP A 226 7.97 2.16 0.79
C ASP A 226 6.53 1.76 0.45
N TYR A 227 6.15 0.49 0.65
CA TYR A 227 4.76 0.04 0.53
C TYR A 227 3.95 0.80 1.54
N ILE A 228 4.28 0.66 2.83
CA ILE A 228 3.64 1.38 3.93
C ILE A 228 3.65 2.88 3.70
N GLY A 229 4.74 3.47 3.22
CA GLY A 229 4.86 4.91 2.94
C GLY A 229 4.13 5.40 1.69
N THR A 230 3.68 4.50 0.79
CA THR A 230 2.86 4.85 -0.37
C THR A 230 1.40 4.46 -0.21
N THR A 231 1.11 3.60 0.76
CA THR A 231 -0.23 3.23 1.23
C THR A 231 -0.63 3.96 2.51
N THR A 232 0.30 4.68 3.17
CA THR A 232 -0.03 5.83 4.02
C THR A 232 -0.75 6.79 3.10
N GLU A 233 -2.07 6.67 3.19
CA GLU A 233 -3.14 7.50 2.72
C GLU A 233 -2.68 8.73 1.92
N LYS A 234 -3.28 8.93 0.74
CA LYS A 234 -3.12 10.19 0.02
C LYS A 234 -3.51 11.33 0.98
N ASN A 235 -2.64 12.33 1.18
CA ASN A 235 -3.04 13.56 1.86
C ASN A 235 -4.14 14.23 1.01
N ILE A 236 -5.40 14.04 1.42
CA ILE A 236 -6.58 14.54 0.72
C ILE A 236 -6.79 16.04 0.94
N ALA A 237 -6.07 16.64 1.89
CA ALA A 237 -6.05 18.09 2.11
C ALA A 237 -5.00 18.82 1.25
N LEU A 238 -4.05 18.12 0.62
CA LEU A 238 -2.99 18.75 -0.17
C LEU A 238 -3.54 19.67 -1.28
N ASN A 239 -3.09 20.93 -1.29
CA ASN A 239 -3.50 22.02 -2.17
C ASN A 239 -5.02 22.31 -2.16
N LYS A 240 -5.69 22.02 -1.05
CA LYS A 240 -7.11 22.36 -0.86
C LYS A 240 -7.29 23.79 -0.36
N VAL A 241 -8.51 24.28 -0.47
CA VAL A 241 -8.87 25.63 -0.01
C VAL A 241 -8.96 25.61 1.51
N ALA A 242 -8.19 26.47 2.16
CA ALA A 242 -8.22 26.66 3.60
C ALA A 242 -8.65 28.08 3.97
N TRP A 243 -9.12 28.24 5.20
CA TRP A 243 -9.52 29.50 5.80
C TRP A 243 -9.06 29.56 7.25
N GLN A 244 -8.77 30.76 7.75
CA GLN A 244 -8.49 30.99 9.17
C GLN A 244 -9.16 32.26 9.68
N ALA A 245 -9.42 32.28 10.98
CA ALA A 245 -9.85 33.47 11.70
C ALA A 245 -8.63 34.32 12.10
N HIS A 246 -8.75 35.64 11.95
CA HIS A 246 -7.75 36.62 12.40
C HIS A 246 -6.32 36.33 11.89
N PRO A 247 -6.05 36.25 10.57
CA PRO A 247 -4.69 36.04 10.08
C PRO A 247 -3.73 37.14 10.56
N TYR A 248 -2.49 36.76 10.91
CA TYR A 248 -1.44 37.73 11.23
C TYR A 248 -0.96 38.41 9.95
N GLY A 249 -1.45 39.61 9.65
CA GLY A 249 -1.16 40.30 8.39
C GLY A 249 -1.88 39.71 7.17
N ASP A 250 -1.97 40.47 6.07
CA ASP A 250 -2.94 40.16 5.00
C ASP A 250 -2.50 39.11 3.97
N THR A 251 -1.19 38.90 3.73
CA THR A 251 -0.72 38.00 2.65
C THR A 251 0.40 37.04 3.04
N ASN A 252 1.17 37.37 4.08
CA ASN A 252 2.36 36.61 4.47
C ASN A 252 2.05 35.41 5.36
N TYR A 253 0.78 35.08 5.63
CA TYR A 253 0.37 34.00 6.54
C TYR A 253 -0.94 33.38 6.10
N ALA A 254 -1.14 33.26 4.78
CA ALA A 254 -2.37 32.72 4.20
C ALA A 254 -2.65 31.30 4.68
N ALA A 255 -3.94 30.95 4.82
CA ALA A 255 -4.38 29.72 5.48
C ALA A 255 -4.01 28.44 4.71
N ASP A 256 -3.82 28.56 3.40
CA ASP A 256 -3.49 27.47 2.46
C ASP A 256 -2.07 26.93 2.65
N ARG A 257 -1.19 27.66 3.34
CA ARG A 257 0.17 27.19 3.65
C ARG A 257 0.18 25.91 4.48
N ALA A 258 -0.76 25.78 5.41
CA ALA A 258 -0.90 24.56 6.21
C ALA A 258 -1.32 23.34 5.38
N VAL A 259 -1.58 23.46 4.08
CA VAL A 259 -1.97 22.34 3.21
C VAL A 259 -1.22 22.37 1.88
N ASP A 260 -0.08 23.06 1.79
CA ASP A 260 0.70 23.16 0.56
C ASP A 260 1.79 22.07 0.46
N GLY A 261 2.01 21.29 1.52
CA GLY A 261 2.97 20.20 1.59
C GLY A 261 4.41 20.65 1.82
N ARG A 262 4.64 21.92 2.20
CA ARG A 262 5.97 22.46 2.49
C ARG A 262 6.26 22.41 3.97
N THR A 263 7.36 21.76 4.32
CA THR A 263 7.77 21.53 5.71
C THR A 263 9.28 21.74 5.91
N SER A 264 9.90 22.50 5.01
CA SER A 264 11.35 22.73 4.97
C SER A 264 11.81 23.80 5.96
N ASP A 265 10.95 24.76 6.30
CA ASP A 265 11.21 25.82 7.25
C ASP A 265 10.02 26.02 8.19
N LEU A 266 10.08 25.40 9.36
CA LEU A 266 9.06 25.43 10.40
C LEU A 266 9.20 26.63 11.35
N SER A 267 9.91 27.67 10.90
CA SER A 267 10.00 28.92 11.66
C SER A 267 8.79 29.81 11.46
N LEU A 268 8.45 30.52 12.53
CA LEU A 268 7.31 31.44 12.54
C LEU A 268 7.40 32.45 11.39
N TRP A 269 8.62 32.85 11.03
CA TRP A 269 8.89 33.82 9.95
C TRP A 269 9.40 33.19 8.65
N GLY A 270 9.48 31.85 8.58
CA GLY A 270 10.03 31.09 7.46
C GLY A 270 9.14 31.07 6.22
N GLY A 271 7.87 31.46 6.38
CA GLY A 271 6.94 31.61 5.27
C GLY A 271 6.19 30.32 4.88
N GLU A 272 6.34 29.24 5.64
CA GLU A 272 5.63 27.97 5.42
C GLU A 272 4.51 27.72 6.46
N CYS A 273 4.41 28.55 7.50
CA CYS A 273 3.40 28.38 8.54
C CYS A 273 2.25 29.40 8.45
N VAL A 274 1.12 28.99 9.02
CA VAL A 274 -0.11 29.75 9.25
C VAL A 274 -0.07 30.29 10.67
N VAL A 275 -0.29 31.60 10.81
CA VAL A 275 -0.19 32.29 12.10
C VAL A 275 -1.40 33.21 12.27
N SER A 276 -2.09 33.05 13.40
CA SER A 276 -3.19 33.92 13.81
C SER A 276 -2.69 35.12 14.64
N ASN A 277 -3.41 36.23 14.56
CA ASN A 277 -3.06 37.48 15.22
C ASN A 277 -3.19 37.40 16.74
N HIS A 278 -2.41 38.23 17.44
CA HIS A 278 -2.38 38.30 18.89
C HIS A 278 -3.66 38.93 19.47
N GLY A 279 -4.05 38.54 20.68
CA GLY A 279 -5.07 39.24 21.48
C GLY A 279 -6.48 38.64 21.39
N HIS A 280 -6.63 37.51 20.73
CA HIS A 280 -7.91 36.81 20.58
C HIS A 280 -8.01 35.61 21.52
N ASP A 281 -9.16 35.44 22.16
CA ASP A 281 -9.43 34.31 23.06
C ASP A 281 -9.82 33.03 22.30
N SER A 282 -9.91 33.09 20.97
CA SER A 282 -10.17 31.93 20.12
C SER A 282 -9.44 32.04 18.78
N SER A 283 -8.91 30.91 18.32
CA SER A 283 -8.32 30.76 16.99
C SER A 283 -8.99 29.60 16.27
N GLU A 284 -9.27 29.78 14.98
CA GLU A 284 -9.90 28.78 14.12
C GLU A 284 -9.17 28.70 12.79
N TRP A 285 -8.91 27.49 12.33
CA TRP A 285 -8.44 27.20 10.99
C TRP A 285 -9.24 26.02 10.44
N ARG A 286 -9.55 26.02 9.16
CA ARG A 286 -10.24 24.89 8.52
C ARG A 286 -9.86 24.71 7.06
N VAL A 287 -9.91 23.47 6.60
CA VAL A 287 -9.73 23.08 5.19
C VAL A 287 -11.03 22.50 4.63
N ASP A 288 -11.37 22.88 3.40
CA ASP A 288 -12.46 22.29 2.62
C ASP A 288 -11.91 21.20 1.69
N LEU A 289 -12.25 19.94 1.98
CA LEU A 289 -11.83 18.79 1.16
C LEU A 289 -12.52 18.75 -0.21
N GLY A 290 -13.59 19.54 -0.38
CA GLY A 290 -14.38 19.71 -1.60
C GLY A 290 -15.60 18.81 -1.69
N ILE A 291 -15.48 17.57 -1.20
CA ILE A 291 -16.57 16.59 -1.11
C ILE A 291 -16.54 15.91 0.27
N VAL A 292 -17.61 15.20 0.62
CA VAL A 292 -17.62 14.35 1.81
C VAL A 292 -16.74 13.13 1.54
N LEU A 293 -15.76 12.91 2.39
CA LEU A 293 -14.81 11.79 2.32
C LEU A 293 -14.85 11.02 3.65
N GLY A 294 -14.43 9.76 3.61
CA GLY A 294 -14.08 9.04 4.83
C GLY A 294 -12.71 9.53 5.28
N ILE A 295 -12.61 10.12 6.46
CA ILE A 295 -11.36 10.56 7.07
C ILE A 295 -10.95 9.49 8.06
N HIS A 296 -9.69 9.08 8.02
CA HIS A 296 -9.13 8.09 8.94
C HIS A 296 -8.32 8.78 10.04
N HIS A 297 -7.38 9.64 9.66
CA HIS A 297 -6.59 10.40 10.62
C HIS A 297 -6.15 11.77 10.08
N VAL A 298 -5.71 12.63 11.01
CA VAL A 298 -5.19 13.96 10.74
C VAL A 298 -3.83 14.09 11.41
N ASN A 299 -2.81 14.50 10.66
CA ASN A 299 -1.52 14.89 11.21
C ASN A 299 -1.41 16.41 11.24
N ILE A 300 -0.88 16.95 12.34
CA ILE A 300 -0.65 18.38 12.50
C ILE A 300 0.83 18.59 12.87
N LEU A 301 1.51 19.38 12.06
CA LEU A 301 2.85 19.88 12.29
C LEU A 301 2.76 21.36 12.70
N TYR A 302 3.36 21.69 13.83
CA TYR A 302 3.30 23.04 14.40
C TYR A 302 4.57 23.84 14.12
N VAL A 303 4.49 25.15 14.39
CA VAL A 303 5.67 26.02 14.45
C VAL A 303 6.65 25.49 15.51
N THR A 304 7.91 25.32 15.10
CA THR A 304 9.00 24.91 15.98
C THR A 304 10.14 25.90 16.03
N ASN A 305 10.17 26.87 15.11
CA ASN A 305 11.32 27.74 14.88
C ASN A 305 12.58 27.02 14.39
N ASN A 306 12.41 25.80 13.85
CA ASN A 306 13.48 24.86 13.50
C ASN A 306 14.37 24.49 14.69
N ASP A 307 13.91 24.76 15.91
CA ASP A 307 14.57 24.39 17.15
C ASP A 307 14.16 22.95 17.54
N PRO A 308 15.00 22.23 18.31
CA PRO A 308 14.63 20.93 18.84
C PRO A 308 13.28 20.94 19.54
N TRP A 309 12.47 19.90 19.32
CA TRP A 309 11.18 19.74 19.96
C TRP A 309 11.34 19.14 21.37
N ASP A 310 11.68 19.99 22.33
CA ASP A 310 11.86 19.65 23.74
C ASP A 310 11.21 20.71 24.65
N LYS A 311 11.42 20.58 25.98
CA LYS A 311 10.86 21.48 27.00
C LYS A 311 11.23 22.96 26.82
N GLY A 312 12.25 23.28 26.04
CA GLY A 312 12.66 24.65 25.71
C GLY A 312 11.83 25.28 24.58
N ASN A 313 11.01 24.48 23.87
CA ASN A 313 10.18 24.97 22.78
C ASN A 313 8.86 25.55 23.29
N PHE A 314 8.90 26.81 23.72
CA PHE A 314 7.75 27.50 24.31
C PHE A 314 6.60 27.75 23.33
N TYR A 315 6.78 27.55 22.01
CA TYR A 315 5.68 27.66 21.05
C TYR A 315 4.54 26.68 21.35
N ALA A 316 4.83 25.53 21.97
CA ALA A 316 3.81 24.58 22.43
C ALA A 316 2.70 25.24 23.27
N THR A 317 3.04 26.25 24.08
CA THR A 317 2.11 26.97 24.96
C THR A 317 0.99 27.69 24.20
N ASN A 318 1.23 28.05 22.94
CA ASN A 318 0.29 28.77 22.09
C ASN A 318 -0.90 27.91 21.66
N PHE A 319 -0.67 26.62 21.40
CA PHE A 319 -1.66 25.71 20.80
C PHE A 319 -2.09 24.55 21.70
N MET A 320 -1.48 24.34 22.87
CA MET A 320 -2.01 23.37 23.85
C MET A 320 -3.49 23.65 24.19
N GLY A 321 -4.27 22.60 24.43
CA GLY A 321 -5.72 22.67 24.66
C GLY A 321 -6.57 22.82 23.39
N PHE A 322 -5.96 22.64 22.21
CA PHE A 322 -6.68 22.67 20.94
C PHE A 322 -7.68 21.51 20.79
N SER A 323 -8.57 21.66 19.82
CA SER A 323 -9.55 20.67 19.44
C SER A 323 -9.61 20.54 17.91
N VAL A 324 -9.91 19.34 17.44
CA VAL A 324 -10.12 19.05 16.01
C VAL A 324 -11.52 18.51 15.83
N TYR A 325 -12.24 19.09 14.88
CA TYR A 325 -13.59 18.70 14.50
C TYR A 325 -13.62 18.27 13.04
N ILE A 326 -14.47 17.30 12.75
CA ILE A 326 -14.80 16.90 11.38
C ILE A 326 -16.27 17.23 11.15
N SER A 327 -16.56 18.06 10.14
CA SER A 327 -17.91 18.56 9.87
C SER A 327 -18.27 18.47 8.39
N ASN A 328 -19.57 18.43 8.10
CA ASN A 328 -20.09 18.60 6.73
C ASN A 328 -20.38 20.06 6.39
N THR A 329 -20.31 20.96 7.38
CA THR A 329 -20.51 22.39 7.23
C THR A 329 -19.26 23.14 7.70
N THR A 330 -19.22 24.46 7.48
CA THR A 330 -18.14 25.30 8.01
C THR A 330 -18.29 25.58 9.51
N ASN A 331 -19.34 25.09 10.16
CA ASN A 331 -19.56 25.26 11.59
C ASN A 331 -19.13 24.01 12.35
N LYS A 332 -18.25 24.19 13.33
CA LYS A 332 -17.75 23.11 14.19
C LYS A 332 -18.83 22.47 15.06
N GLU A 333 -19.88 23.24 15.43
CA GLU A 333 -20.98 22.75 16.28
C GLU A 333 -21.87 21.71 15.57
N ASP A 334 -21.84 21.69 14.23
CA ASP A 334 -22.58 20.71 13.43
C ASP A 334 -21.76 19.40 13.23
N GLY A 335 -20.50 19.38 13.68
CA GLY A 335 -19.54 18.32 13.42
C GLY A 335 -19.32 17.37 14.58
N ILE A 336 -18.44 16.40 14.34
CA ILE A 336 -17.95 15.45 15.34
C ILE A 336 -16.68 16.02 15.97
N LEU A 337 -16.65 16.11 17.30
CA LEU A 337 -15.43 16.39 18.06
C LEU A 337 -14.52 15.16 18.00
N CYS A 338 -13.48 15.23 17.18
CA CYS A 338 -12.53 14.14 16.98
C CYS A 338 -11.48 14.07 18.07
N PHE A 339 -11.00 15.24 18.49
CA PHE A 339 -9.93 15.32 19.46
C PHE A 339 -10.05 16.61 20.25
N LYS A 340 -9.74 16.50 21.54
CA LYS A 340 -9.57 17.65 22.43
C LYS A 340 -8.37 17.39 23.31
N ASP A 341 -7.36 18.22 23.18
CA ASP A 341 -6.25 18.22 24.10
C ASP A 341 -6.75 18.66 25.49
N THR A 342 -6.48 17.82 26.48
CA THR A 342 -6.75 18.07 27.90
C THR A 342 -5.56 17.74 28.78
N ASN A 343 -4.52 17.11 28.23
CA ASN A 343 -3.48 16.43 29.00
C ASN A 343 -2.06 16.76 28.53
N TYR A 344 -1.88 17.33 27.34
CA TYR A 344 -0.54 17.65 26.88
C TYR A 344 0.07 18.76 27.72
N THR A 345 1.37 18.60 27.92
CA THR A 345 2.30 19.57 28.50
C THR A 345 3.36 19.88 27.46
N ILE A 346 4.17 20.92 27.67
CA ILE A 346 5.28 21.29 26.78
C ILE A 346 6.22 20.09 26.52
N GLU A 347 6.41 19.20 27.49
CA GLU A 347 7.28 18.03 27.35
C GLU A 347 6.63 16.83 26.65
N THR A 348 5.29 16.78 26.59
CA THR A 348 4.55 15.57 26.18
C THR A 348 3.77 15.73 24.89
N ILE A 349 3.52 16.97 24.44
CA ILE A 349 2.89 17.19 23.14
C ILE A 349 3.80 16.63 22.03
N PRO A 350 3.33 15.70 21.18
CA PRO A 350 4.13 15.20 20.08
C PRO A 350 4.22 16.23 18.94
N ASN A 351 5.24 16.13 18.10
CA ASN A 351 5.32 16.90 16.86
C ASN A 351 5.95 16.03 15.75
N PRO A 352 5.19 15.66 14.70
CA PRO A 352 3.78 16.00 14.46
C PRO A 352 2.82 15.32 15.44
N VAL A 353 1.65 15.94 15.67
CA VAL A 353 0.54 15.31 16.40
C VAL A 353 -0.30 14.49 15.42
N ASN A 354 -0.44 13.19 15.67
CA ASN A 354 -1.30 12.30 14.89
C ASN A 354 -2.63 12.04 15.64
N ILE A 355 -3.74 12.34 14.99
CA ILE A 355 -5.10 12.25 15.52
C ILE A 355 -5.90 11.27 14.67
N THR A 356 -6.09 10.05 15.18
CA THR A 356 -6.98 9.07 14.55
C THR A 356 -8.43 9.44 14.83
N CYS A 357 -9.20 9.73 13.78
CA CYS A 357 -10.64 9.99 13.89
C CYS A 357 -11.39 9.42 12.69
N PRO A 358 -11.70 8.11 12.70
CA PRO A 358 -12.38 7.44 11.60
C PRO A 358 -13.84 7.89 11.49
N CYS A 359 -14.13 8.89 10.64
CA CYS A 359 -15.50 9.37 10.41
C CYS A 359 -15.64 10.05 9.04
N ASN A 360 -16.88 10.38 8.66
CA ASN A 360 -17.15 11.01 7.38
C ASN A 360 -17.29 12.52 7.55
N GLY A 361 -16.65 13.30 6.68
CA GLY A 361 -16.76 14.76 6.70
C GLY A 361 -16.22 15.43 5.44
N ARG A 362 -16.52 16.71 5.31
CA ARG A 362 -15.99 17.58 4.24
C ARG A 362 -14.99 18.60 4.75
N TYR A 363 -15.15 19.07 5.98
CA TYR A 363 -14.31 20.07 6.62
C TYR A 363 -13.55 19.44 7.79
N VAL A 364 -12.24 19.68 7.83
CA VAL A 364 -11.44 19.48 9.04
C VAL A 364 -11.20 20.84 9.65
N ILE A 365 -11.58 20.99 10.92
CA ILE A 365 -11.60 22.27 11.64
C ILE A 365 -10.71 22.15 12.87
N TYR A 366 -9.62 22.90 12.87
CA TYR A 366 -8.80 23.15 14.05
C TYR A 366 -9.38 24.32 14.84
N TYR A 367 -9.49 24.17 16.15
CA TYR A 367 -10.03 25.19 17.03
C TYR A 367 -9.27 25.24 18.35
N ASN A 368 -8.84 26.42 18.76
CA ASN A 368 -8.23 26.67 20.04
C ASN A 368 -9.03 27.73 20.81
N ASN A 369 -9.30 27.48 22.09
CA ASN A 369 -10.23 28.28 22.90
C ASN A 369 -9.64 28.61 24.28
N ARG A 370 -9.77 29.88 24.66
CA ARG A 370 -9.35 30.46 25.95
C ARG A 370 -10.47 31.26 26.64
N THR A 371 -11.71 31.16 26.17
CA THR A 371 -12.85 31.94 26.69
C THR A 371 -13.25 31.60 28.13
N HIS A 372 -12.92 30.41 28.63
CA HIS A 372 -13.34 29.93 29.97
C HIS A 372 -12.12 29.74 30.87
N LYS A 373 -11.86 30.73 31.74
CA LYS A 373 -10.80 30.69 32.76
C LYS A 373 -11.26 29.90 34.01
N PRO A 374 -10.34 29.27 34.76
CA PRO A 374 -8.89 29.21 34.57
C PRO A 374 -8.44 28.04 33.67
N TYR A 375 -7.36 28.26 32.91
CA TYR A 375 -6.64 27.22 32.16
C TYR A 375 -5.31 26.88 32.87
N PRO A 376 -4.65 25.75 32.54
CA PRO A 376 -3.34 25.40 33.09
C PRO A 376 -2.34 26.55 32.96
N ASP A 377 -1.46 26.73 33.95
CA ASP A 377 -0.52 27.87 34.04
C ASP A 377 0.44 27.94 32.84
N ASP A 378 0.72 26.80 32.20
CA ASP A 378 1.61 26.70 31.04
C ASP A 378 0.95 27.15 29.73
N TYR A 379 -0.34 27.47 29.71
CA TYR A 379 -1.03 27.89 28.50
C TYR A 379 -0.77 29.38 28.24
N SER A 380 -0.58 29.72 26.96
CA SER A 380 -0.57 31.11 26.54
C SER A 380 -1.89 31.81 26.89
N MET A 381 -1.80 33.09 27.22
CA MET A 381 -2.95 33.92 27.61
C MET A 381 -4.01 34.00 26.50
N TYR A 382 -3.58 33.97 25.24
CA TYR A 382 -4.41 34.05 24.03
C TYR A 382 -4.36 32.74 23.25
N ALA A 383 -5.32 32.54 22.34
CA ALA A 383 -5.41 31.34 21.51
C ALA A 383 -4.71 31.56 20.16
N TYR A 384 -3.90 30.58 19.74
CA TYR A 384 -3.22 30.60 18.44
C TYR A 384 -3.44 29.30 17.67
N ASN A 385 -3.28 29.37 16.35
CA ASN A 385 -3.23 28.20 15.47
C ASN A 385 -1.78 27.72 15.26
N ASP A 386 -0.88 28.60 14.80
CA ASP A 386 0.56 28.35 14.62
C ASP A 386 0.85 26.99 13.93
N LEU A 387 0.15 26.74 12.82
CA LEU A 387 0.16 25.48 12.08
C LEU A 387 1.11 25.58 10.89
N CYS A 388 2.07 24.66 10.74
CA CYS A 388 2.94 24.61 9.56
C CYS A 388 2.44 23.64 8.50
N GLU A 389 1.90 22.47 8.87
CA GLU A 389 1.29 21.54 7.92
C GLU A 389 0.17 20.76 8.62
N VAL A 390 -0.94 20.55 7.91
CA VAL A 390 -2.09 19.75 8.33
C VAL A 390 -2.39 18.76 7.22
N GLU A 391 -1.99 17.51 7.45
CA GLU A 391 -2.24 16.43 6.52
C GLU A 391 -3.52 15.71 6.93
N VAL A 392 -4.45 15.55 5.99
CA VAL A 392 -5.68 14.80 6.22
C VAL A 392 -5.62 13.54 5.39
N PHE A 393 -5.86 12.41 6.02
CA PHE A 393 -5.65 11.11 5.43
C PHE A 393 -6.96 10.32 5.46
N GLY A 394 -7.34 9.76 4.30
CA GLY A 394 -8.66 9.17 4.13
C GLY A 394 -8.96 8.67 2.71
N CYS A 395 -10.21 8.25 2.52
CA CYS A 395 -10.70 7.55 1.33
C CYS A 395 -11.98 8.19 0.76
N GLU A 396 -12.23 7.93 -0.52
CA GLU A 396 -13.56 8.16 -1.09
C GLU A 396 -14.60 7.28 -0.41
N ILE A 397 -15.84 7.79 -0.31
CA ILE A 397 -16.96 7.03 0.26
C ILE A 397 -17.14 5.71 -0.51
N GLY A 398 -17.33 4.62 0.22
CA GLY A 398 -17.47 3.28 -0.35
C GLY A 398 -16.16 2.50 -0.43
N TYR A 399 -15.03 3.11 -0.05
CA TYR A 399 -13.74 2.44 0.07
C TYR A 399 -13.23 2.48 1.51
N TYR A 400 -12.51 1.43 1.90
CA TYR A 400 -11.93 1.27 3.22
C TYR A 400 -10.61 0.50 3.17
N GLY A 401 -10.00 0.39 4.35
CA GLY A 401 -8.77 -0.33 4.58
C GLY A 401 -7.56 0.40 4.02
N PHE A 402 -6.42 -0.27 4.15
CA PHE A 402 -5.13 0.28 3.81
C PHE A 402 -5.05 0.76 2.35
N GLY A 403 -4.73 2.04 2.15
CA GLY A 403 -4.63 2.67 0.83
C GLY A 403 -5.95 2.77 0.05
N CYS A 404 -7.11 2.68 0.72
CA CYS A 404 -8.44 2.82 0.10
C CYS A 404 -8.73 1.79 -1.01
N LYS A 405 -8.13 0.60 -0.94
CA LYS A 405 -8.23 -0.42 -1.99
C LYS A 405 -9.45 -1.33 -1.87
N GLN A 406 -10.00 -1.47 -0.67
CA GLN A 406 -11.11 -2.39 -0.43
C GLN A 406 -12.44 -1.66 -0.61
N ARG A 407 -13.41 -2.30 -1.25
CA ARG A 407 -14.77 -1.75 -1.39
C ARG A 407 -15.64 -2.22 -0.25
N CYS A 408 -16.43 -1.31 0.31
CA CYS A 408 -17.41 -1.62 1.34
C CYS A 408 -18.28 -2.81 0.92
N PRO A 409 -18.53 -3.79 1.82
CA PRO A 409 -19.35 -4.95 1.52
C PRO A 409 -20.76 -4.56 1.05
N SER A 410 -21.33 -5.35 0.12
CA SER A 410 -22.74 -5.23 -0.25
C SER A 410 -23.55 -6.35 0.41
N PRO A 411 -24.69 -6.07 1.08
CA PRO A 411 -25.34 -4.77 1.23
C PRO A 411 -24.95 -4.04 2.54
N CYS A 412 -24.10 -3.00 2.49
CA CYS A 412 -24.12 -1.95 3.51
C CYS A 412 -25.39 -1.11 3.28
N SER A 413 -26.46 -1.42 4.02
CA SER A 413 -27.84 -0.96 3.81
C SER A 413 -28.13 0.53 4.10
N THR A 414 -27.13 1.40 3.99
CA THR A 414 -27.31 2.86 3.90
C THR A 414 -27.34 3.28 2.43
N GLU A 415 -28.17 4.27 2.08
CA GLU A 415 -28.33 4.81 0.71
C GLU A 415 -27.01 5.22 0.02
N ASN A 416 -25.89 5.34 0.76
CA ASN A 416 -24.58 5.78 0.29
C ASN A 416 -23.45 4.72 0.36
N TYR A 417 -23.73 3.44 0.63
CA TYR A 417 -22.69 2.38 0.73
C TYR A 417 -21.55 2.71 1.71
N THR A 418 -21.85 3.39 2.83
CA THR A 418 -20.84 3.80 3.80
C THR A 418 -20.50 2.64 4.74
N CYS A 419 -19.21 2.34 4.88
CA CYS A 419 -18.67 1.46 5.91
C CYS A 419 -17.57 2.18 6.69
N ASN A 420 -17.20 1.61 7.84
CA ASN A 420 -16.07 2.11 8.62
C ASN A 420 -14.78 2.08 7.77
N ILE A 421 -14.08 3.22 7.68
CA ILE A 421 -12.90 3.38 6.81
C ILE A 421 -11.73 2.46 7.19
N VAL A 422 -11.65 1.98 8.43
CA VAL A 422 -10.60 1.05 8.86
C VAL A 422 -11.05 -0.39 8.66
N THR A 423 -12.19 -0.75 9.24
CA THR A 423 -12.61 -2.15 9.41
C THR A 423 -13.53 -2.67 8.31
N GLY A 424 -14.11 -1.79 7.48
CA GLY A 424 -15.11 -2.17 6.49
C GLY A 424 -16.48 -2.57 7.06
N VAL A 425 -16.65 -2.48 8.38
CA VAL A 425 -17.91 -2.81 9.05
C VAL A 425 -18.97 -1.77 8.69
N CYS A 426 -20.12 -2.22 8.19
CA CYS A 426 -21.26 -1.35 7.95
C CYS A 426 -21.90 -0.96 9.28
N PRO A 427 -22.38 0.29 9.45
CA PRO A 427 -23.21 0.65 10.60
C PRO A 427 -24.46 -0.25 10.64
N GLU A 428 -24.77 -0.83 11.81
CA GLU A 428 -25.93 -1.69 11.98
C GLU A 428 -27.21 -0.93 11.61
N VAL A 429 -28.03 -1.52 10.73
CA VAL A 429 -29.39 -1.03 10.50
C VAL A 429 -30.24 -1.49 11.67
N ASP A 430 -30.88 -0.56 12.37
CA ASP A 430 -31.95 -0.87 13.31
C ASP A 430 -33.13 -1.53 12.56
N ILE A 431 -33.11 -2.86 12.46
CA ILE A 431 -34.14 -3.68 11.78
C ILE A 431 -35.51 -3.60 12.51
N PHE A 432 -35.59 -2.97 13.68
CA PHE A 432 -36.84 -2.88 14.46
C PHE A 432 -37.90 -1.88 13.95
N ARG A 433 -37.61 -1.03 12.96
CA ARG A 433 -38.59 -0.03 12.48
C ARG A 433 -39.43 -0.42 11.27
N VAL A 434 -39.18 -1.55 10.61
CA VAL A 434 -39.91 -1.93 9.38
C VAL A 434 -41.17 -2.78 9.66
N PHE A 435 -41.32 -3.36 10.86
CA PHE A 435 -42.47 -4.25 11.16
C PHE A 435 -43.72 -3.57 11.75
N LEU A 436 -43.74 -2.25 12.00
CA LEU A 436 -44.90 -1.59 12.63
C LEU A 436 -45.87 -0.86 11.67
N TYR A 437 -45.68 -0.97 10.35
CA TYR A 437 -46.63 -0.43 9.37
C TYR A 437 -47.17 -1.49 8.39
N SER A 438 -47.33 -2.72 8.86
CA SER A 438 -48.09 -3.75 8.14
C SER A 438 -49.00 -4.55 9.08
N GLN A 439 -50.01 -3.87 9.67
CA GLN A 439 -51.30 -4.46 10.01
C GLN A 439 -52.42 -3.46 9.76
#